data_AF-A0A2R6NJ25-F1
#
_entry.id   AF-A0A2R6NJ25-F1
#
_cell.length_a   1.000
_cell.length_b   1.000
_cell.length_c   1.000
_cell.angle_alpha   90.00
_cell.angle_beta   90.00
_cell.angle_gamma   90.00
#
_symmetry.space_group_name_H-M   'P 1'
#
loop_
_entity.id
_entity.type
_entity.pdbx_description
1 polymer ?
#
loop_
_entity_poly.entity_id
_entity_poly.type
_entity_poly.pdbx_seq_one_letter_code
_entity_poly.pdbx_strand_id
1 'polypeptide(L)'
;MKLRDVIRARVASKVPIREDIAIMLYVDEAHGLTSLVITEDPTRNMYTSFLSVAARFLGFDFVALTLSTNSSFTKLAPPADVHPSGRVVPKNALFLPSPFTELGFDCYEGGRALFRPNEMSLKDVAEESFMIKFGRPLFWTRWEGSANVNCVREDIISFAHTKLIGHGNTLPPGASSEERELNGLLAAIGTRVLLEFDTSREESRKREMQLVEGHMRIAYSITVDRQCIRSGYPSEPILAEAAAHEMNSKTQRIINVLSNSIDNGLIDKANRGELVARLILAQAYDKAIQTSYPQPWKYSRGVTVAAFLTALISEKYVEDVLNCAPDDGRIPLKEAFKNAYIRFTHFVQNGKNNKLDTDAALAGIVRGMAVQVEHNEHEIDIMVPITLGEDKLREEIMTGILIQVKDKAAAAVVTIDADEHHFFPADCKVPRPYITIVMQLCLQTVANVRQYRLPVSPQELSSPSRVMTKQSHRTPRSTKNSLHPCYPINIRGCSGAVYGVIDDKDAYAKVLASHNIIENHLRNAPRNIAALQRMKPVWDRNKQCFEWIEVRALQGEQAGDGYGVVPMDNEGIFVGEGDADDISNPVGDL
;
A
#
# COMPACT_ATOMS: atom_id res chain seq x y z
N MET A 1 -1.48 1.32 27.93
CA MET A 1 -0.59 0.66 28.91
C MET A 1 0.54 1.64 29.25
N LYS A 2 0.86 1.92 30.52
CA LYS A 2 1.93 2.86 30.87
C LYS A 2 3.29 2.18 30.70
N LEU A 3 4.28 2.88 30.13
CA LEU A 3 5.64 2.35 29.87
C LEU A 3 6.27 1.67 31.09
N ARG A 4 6.07 2.24 32.29
CA ARG A 4 6.50 1.66 33.57
C ARG A 4 6.02 0.22 33.77
N ASP A 5 4.76 -0.05 33.43
CA ASP A 5 4.15 -1.36 33.67
C ASP A 5 4.71 -2.40 32.66
N VAL A 6 5.04 -1.97 31.43
CA VAL A 6 5.74 -2.78 30.42
C VAL A 6 7.15 -3.14 30.86
N ILE A 7 7.89 -2.14 31.37
CA ILE A 7 9.25 -2.32 31.88
C ILE A 7 9.21 -3.30 33.06
N ARG A 8 8.31 -3.09 34.03
CA ARG A 8 8.15 -4.01 35.17
C ARG A 8 7.84 -5.43 34.70
N ALA A 9 6.88 -5.63 33.80
CA ALA A 9 6.51 -6.97 33.32
C ALA A 9 7.67 -7.70 32.60
N ARG A 10 8.45 -7.00 31.77
CA ARG A 10 9.53 -7.60 30.97
C ARG A 10 10.88 -7.71 31.70
N VAL A 11 11.15 -6.82 32.66
CA VAL A 11 12.43 -6.77 33.39
C VAL A 11 12.32 -7.45 34.75
N ALA A 12 11.24 -7.23 35.51
CA ALA A 12 11.08 -7.77 36.87
C ALA A 12 10.75 -9.28 36.89
N SER A 13 10.20 -9.84 35.82
CA SER A 13 9.98 -11.29 35.71
C SER A 13 11.28 -12.09 35.52
N LYS A 14 12.40 -11.41 35.23
CA LYS A 14 13.69 -12.03 34.85
C LYS A 14 14.85 -11.67 35.78
N VAL A 15 14.64 -10.76 36.74
CA VAL A 15 15.64 -10.29 37.71
C VAL A 15 14.98 -10.30 39.09
N PRO A 16 15.65 -10.75 40.17
CA PRO A 16 15.08 -10.70 41.51
C PRO A 16 15.07 -9.25 42.01
N ILE A 17 14.09 -8.47 41.56
CA ILE A 17 13.84 -7.09 42.00
C ILE A 17 13.03 -7.16 43.29
N ARG A 18 13.44 -6.44 44.33
CA ARG A 18 12.67 -6.32 45.58
C ARG A 18 11.52 -5.36 45.35
N GLU A 19 10.37 -5.86 44.86
CA GLU A 19 9.04 -5.22 44.71
C GLU A 19 8.93 -3.80 44.09
N ASP A 20 9.90 -2.89 44.24
CA ASP A 20 9.94 -1.54 43.68
C ASP A 20 11.29 -1.22 43.01
N ILE A 21 11.24 -0.83 41.73
CA ILE A 21 12.35 -0.20 41.02
C ILE A 21 12.74 1.09 41.77
N ALA A 22 13.94 1.14 42.34
CA ALA A 22 14.42 2.29 43.10
C ALA A 22 14.94 3.42 42.20
N ILE A 23 15.58 3.08 41.07
CA ILE A 23 16.19 4.06 40.16
C ILE A 23 15.98 3.65 38.69
N MET A 24 15.46 4.58 37.88
CA MET A 24 15.36 4.44 36.42
C MET A 24 16.19 5.52 35.75
N LEU A 25 17.25 5.13 35.03
CA LEU A 25 18.06 6.02 34.20
C LEU A 25 17.53 5.96 32.76
N TYR A 26 17.17 7.11 32.21
CA TYR A 26 16.74 7.26 30.83
C TYR A 26 17.76 8.06 30.03
N VAL A 27 18.20 7.50 28.90
CA VAL A 27 19.15 8.12 27.98
C VAL A 27 18.50 8.22 26.61
N ASP A 28 18.16 9.45 26.22
CA ASP A 28 17.69 9.74 24.86
C ASP A 28 18.87 9.84 23.89
N GLU A 29 18.61 9.56 22.61
CA GLU A 29 19.60 9.59 21.53
C GLU A 29 20.92 8.87 21.86
N ALA A 30 20.82 7.70 22.50
CA ALA A 30 21.95 6.91 22.99
C ALA A 30 22.92 6.46 21.88
N HIS A 31 22.51 6.53 20.61
CA HIS A 31 23.38 6.26 19.48
C HIS A 31 24.61 7.18 19.43
N GLY A 32 24.52 8.41 19.95
CA GLY A 32 25.68 9.31 20.06
C GLY A 32 26.82 8.68 20.85
N LEU A 33 26.51 7.84 21.85
CA LEU A 33 27.51 7.11 22.65
C LEU A 33 28.23 6.02 21.85
N THR A 34 27.65 5.55 20.74
CA THR A 34 28.30 4.53 19.89
C THR A 34 29.37 5.13 18.98
N SER A 35 29.29 6.43 18.70
CA SER A 35 30.22 7.18 17.83
C SER A 35 31.47 7.67 18.57
N LEU A 36 31.46 7.66 19.90
CA LEU A 36 32.57 8.10 20.74
C LEU A 36 33.47 6.92 21.09
N VAL A 37 34.61 6.81 20.41
CA VAL A 37 35.66 5.81 20.72
C VAL A 37 36.44 6.29 21.94
N ILE A 38 36.57 5.43 22.96
CA ILE A 38 37.42 5.73 24.12
C ILE A 38 38.84 5.28 23.77
N THR A 39 39.77 6.22 23.78
CA THR A 39 41.16 6.01 23.35
C THR A 39 41.84 4.89 24.14
N GLU A 40 42.58 4.04 23.40
CA GLU A 40 43.38 2.84 23.75
C GLU A 40 42.80 1.49 23.30
N ASP A 41 41.47 1.31 23.22
CA ASP A 41 40.86 0.06 22.71
C ASP A 41 39.87 0.35 21.56
N PRO A 42 40.23 0.08 20.29
CA PRO A 42 39.37 0.36 19.14
C PRO A 42 38.10 -0.50 19.12
N THR A 43 37.98 -1.51 19.99
CA THR A 43 36.79 -2.36 20.10
C THR A 43 35.76 -1.83 21.10
N ARG A 44 36.08 -0.78 21.87
CA ARG A 44 35.20 -0.21 22.89
C ARG A 44 34.82 1.23 22.60
N ASN A 45 33.51 1.45 22.46
CA ASN A 45 32.92 2.79 22.43
C ASN A 45 32.32 3.16 23.80
N MET A 46 31.93 4.43 23.95
CA MET A 46 31.33 4.95 25.17
C MET A 46 30.05 4.20 25.55
N TYR A 47 29.28 3.73 24.57
CA TYR A 47 28.09 2.91 24.80
C TYR A 47 28.42 1.55 25.46
N THR A 48 29.40 0.80 24.94
CA THR A 48 29.83 -0.48 25.55
C THR A 48 30.40 -0.29 26.95
N SER A 49 31.07 0.85 27.19
CA SER A 49 31.57 1.22 28.51
C SER A 49 30.42 1.56 29.47
N PHE A 50 29.42 2.31 29.00
CA PHE A 50 28.19 2.57 29.73
C PHE A 50 27.47 1.26 30.12
N LEU A 51 27.30 0.33 29.19
CA LEU A 51 26.70 -0.99 29.47
C LEU A 51 27.53 -1.79 30.48
N SER A 52 28.86 -1.75 30.40
CA SER A 52 29.75 -2.43 31.34
C SER A 52 29.61 -1.88 32.76
N VAL A 53 29.48 -0.56 32.91
CA VAL A 53 29.23 0.10 34.19
C VAL A 53 27.82 -0.22 34.69
N ALA A 54 26.80 -0.10 33.85
CA ALA A 54 25.41 -0.44 34.19
C ALA A 54 25.27 -1.90 34.67
N ALA A 55 26.01 -2.83 34.06
CA ALA A 55 26.02 -4.23 34.47
C ALA A 55 26.58 -4.46 35.89
N ARG A 56 27.38 -3.53 36.45
CA ARG A 56 27.82 -3.62 37.85
C ARG A 56 26.68 -3.34 38.85
N PHE A 57 25.58 -2.77 38.39
CA PHE A 57 24.38 -2.52 39.19
C PHE A 57 23.35 -3.66 39.08
N LEU A 58 23.68 -4.78 38.41
CA LEU A 58 22.84 -5.98 38.43
C LEU A 58 22.67 -6.49 39.86
N GLY A 59 21.42 -6.67 40.31
CA GLY A 59 21.06 -7.03 41.68
C GLY A 59 20.71 -5.84 42.59
N PHE A 60 20.87 -4.60 42.09
CA PHE A 60 20.21 -3.42 42.64
C PHE A 60 18.91 -3.17 41.87
N ASP A 61 17.93 -2.51 42.50
CA ASP A 61 16.66 -2.13 41.86
C ASP A 61 16.85 -0.95 40.85
N PHE A 62 17.81 -1.10 39.93
CA PHE A 62 18.24 -0.12 38.93
C PHE A 62 17.89 -0.60 37.51
N VAL A 63 17.31 0.28 36.71
CA VAL A 63 17.01 0.03 35.30
C VAL A 63 17.57 1.16 34.43
N ALA A 64 18.33 0.81 33.40
CA ALA A 64 18.74 1.75 32.36
C ALA A 64 17.92 1.54 31.08
N LEU A 65 17.35 2.61 30.56
CA LEU A 65 16.59 2.66 29.31
C LEU A 65 17.30 3.59 28.34
N THR A 66 17.55 3.10 27.13
CA THR A 66 18.17 3.86 26.06
C THR A 66 17.21 3.95 24.90
N LEU A 67 16.93 5.17 24.42
CA LEU A 67 16.24 5.38 23.15
C LEU A 67 17.23 5.81 22.07
N SER A 68 16.94 5.41 20.85
CA SER A 68 17.76 5.75 19.70
C SER A 68 16.90 5.74 18.44
N THR A 69 17.07 6.77 17.63
CA THR A 69 16.54 6.86 16.28
C THR A 69 17.48 6.25 15.22
N ASN A 70 18.74 5.96 15.56
CA ASN A 70 19.78 5.59 14.59
C ASN A 70 19.58 4.23 13.89
N SER A 71 19.91 4.20 12.59
CA SER A 71 19.96 3.02 11.71
C SER A 71 20.90 1.89 12.16
N SER A 72 21.88 2.17 13.03
CA SER A 72 22.88 1.20 13.48
C SER A 72 22.40 0.37 14.68
N PHE A 73 21.22 -0.23 14.58
CA PHE A 73 20.66 -1.10 15.61
C PHE A 73 21.65 -2.18 16.08
N THR A 74 22.44 -2.73 15.15
CA THR A 74 23.51 -3.71 15.41
C THR A 74 24.61 -3.20 16.36
N LYS A 75 24.81 -1.89 16.49
CA LYS A 75 25.77 -1.31 17.45
C LYS A 75 25.20 -1.24 18.86
N LEU A 76 23.88 -1.06 19.00
CA LEU A 76 23.21 -0.90 20.28
C LEU A 76 22.78 -2.23 20.89
N ALA A 77 22.39 -3.18 20.05
CA ALA A 77 21.99 -4.52 20.47
C ALA A 77 22.41 -5.59 19.45
N PRO A 78 23.73 -5.87 19.32
CA PRO A 78 24.26 -6.80 18.34
C PRO A 78 23.73 -8.23 18.54
N PRO A 79 23.70 -9.04 17.46
CA PRO A 79 23.57 -10.49 17.54
C PRO A 79 24.65 -11.10 18.46
N ALA A 80 24.33 -12.23 19.09
CA ALA A 80 25.18 -12.83 20.14
C ALA A 80 26.57 -13.25 19.64
N ASP A 81 26.68 -13.68 18.38
CA ASP A 81 27.90 -14.10 17.69
C ASP A 81 28.88 -12.95 17.40
N VAL A 82 28.38 -11.72 17.29
CA VAL A 82 29.20 -10.51 17.06
C VAL A 82 29.19 -9.56 18.27
N HIS A 83 28.70 -10.02 19.42
CA HIS A 83 28.60 -9.19 20.60
C HIS A 83 30.00 -8.90 21.21
N PRO A 84 30.37 -7.62 21.47
CA PRO A 84 31.72 -7.25 21.88
C PRO A 84 32.12 -7.76 23.29
N SER A 85 31.14 -8.17 24.09
CA SER A 85 31.38 -8.75 25.42
C SER A 85 31.46 -10.28 25.36
N GLY A 86 32.61 -10.86 25.70
CA GLY A 86 32.80 -12.31 25.85
C GLY A 86 32.01 -12.94 27.00
N ARG A 87 31.23 -12.16 27.75
CA ARG A 87 30.25 -12.67 28.74
C ARG A 87 28.96 -13.17 28.08
N VAL A 88 28.73 -12.82 26.81
CA VAL A 88 27.63 -13.34 26.00
C VAL A 88 28.08 -14.67 25.41
N VAL A 89 27.72 -15.78 26.06
CA VAL A 89 28.08 -17.14 25.64
C VAL A 89 26.86 -17.83 25.02
N PRO A 90 26.95 -18.47 23.85
CA PRO A 90 25.79 -19.07 23.15
C PRO A 90 24.98 -20.08 23.99
N LYS A 91 25.64 -20.80 24.90
CA LYS A 91 25.01 -21.82 25.78
C LYS A 91 24.36 -21.25 27.04
N ASN A 92 24.78 -20.06 27.47
CA ASN A 92 24.26 -19.34 28.63
C ASN A 92 23.82 -17.95 28.16
N ALA A 93 22.95 -17.89 27.15
CA ALA A 93 22.31 -16.65 26.71
C ALA A 93 21.39 -16.10 27.82
N LEU A 94 22.00 -15.68 28.93
CA LEU A 94 21.47 -14.82 29.94
C LEU A 94 21.20 -13.48 29.24
N PHE A 95 20.06 -13.45 28.58
CA PHE A 95 19.22 -12.30 28.31
C PHE A 95 19.94 -11.11 27.67
N LEU A 96 20.22 -11.18 26.36
CA LEU A 96 20.18 -9.94 25.58
C LEU A 96 18.71 -9.47 25.61
N PRO A 97 18.37 -8.38 26.33
CA PRO A 97 16.99 -7.92 26.36
C PRO A 97 16.56 -7.59 24.93
N SER A 98 15.36 -8.03 24.55
CA SER A 98 14.77 -7.63 23.28
C SER A 98 14.52 -6.12 23.33
N PRO A 99 14.88 -5.37 22.28
CA PRO A 99 14.55 -3.95 22.20
C PRO A 99 13.04 -3.77 22.25
N PHE A 100 12.60 -2.66 22.84
CA PHE A 100 11.21 -2.29 22.84
C PHE A 100 10.88 -1.61 21.51
N THR A 101 9.99 -2.21 20.72
CA THR A 101 9.45 -1.61 19.49
C THR A 101 7.98 -1.23 19.65
N GLU A 102 7.33 -1.71 20.71
CA GLU A 102 5.91 -1.48 20.98
C GLU A 102 5.69 -0.10 21.60
N LEU A 103 5.27 0.86 20.77
CA LEU A 103 4.99 2.23 21.18
C LEU A 103 3.48 2.45 21.39
N GLY A 104 3.13 3.39 22.28
CA GLY A 104 1.75 3.84 22.41
C GLY A 104 1.30 4.57 21.14
N PHE A 105 0.13 4.20 20.63
CA PHE A 105 -0.48 4.75 19.43
C PHE A 105 -1.94 5.12 19.72
N ASP A 106 -2.48 6.15 19.06
CA ASP A 106 -3.86 6.64 19.26
C ASP A 106 -4.16 6.97 20.76
N CYS A 107 -3.15 7.46 21.49
CA CYS A 107 -3.18 7.63 22.95
C CYS A 107 -3.75 8.99 23.42
N TYR A 108 -4.93 9.38 22.92
CA TYR A 108 -5.58 10.62 23.34
C TYR A 108 -6.17 10.54 24.75
N GLU A 109 -6.22 11.66 25.47
CA GLU A 109 -6.49 11.70 26.92
C GLU A 109 -7.82 11.06 27.34
N GLY A 110 -7.78 10.34 28.46
CA GLY A 110 -8.96 9.86 29.18
C GLY A 110 -9.60 8.57 28.63
N GLY A 111 -9.02 7.93 27.61
CA GLY A 111 -9.54 6.67 27.07
C GLY A 111 -10.93 6.80 26.43
N ARG A 112 -11.35 8.02 26.11
CA ARG A 112 -12.63 8.28 25.45
C ARG A 112 -12.49 7.96 23.97
N ALA A 113 -13.54 7.36 23.39
CA ALA A 113 -13.62 7.18 21.94
C ALA A 113 -13.51 8.55 21.24
N LEU A 114 -12.59 8.64 20.26
CA LEU A 114 -12.37 9.85 19.46
C LEU A 114 -13.59 10.16 18.58
N PHE A 115 -14.17 9.12 18.00
CA PHE A 115 -15.34 9.20 17.14
C PHE A 115 -16.59 8.70 17.87
N ARG A 116 -17.71 9.39 17.66
CA ARG A 116 -19.04 8.96 18.12
C ARG A 116 -19.97 8.89 16.91
N PRO A 117 -20.49 7.70 16.55
CA PRO A 117 -21.46 7.57 15.48
C PRO A 117 -22.65 8.49 15.70
N ASN A 118 -23.26 9.00 14.62
CA ASN A 118 -24.39 9.93 14.62
C ASN A 118 -24.14 11.35 15.18
N GLU A 119 -22.94 11.64 15.70
CA GLU A 119 -22.63 12.94 16.30
C GLU A 119 -21.66 13.79 15.46
N MET A 120 -20.92 13.17 14.54
CA MET A 120 -19.85 13.82 13.79
C MET A 120 -20.08 13.72 12.28
N SER A 121 -19.72 14.80 11.59
CA SER A 121 -19.79 14.93 10.13
C SER A 121 -18.48 14.53 9.45
N LEU A 122 -18.53 14.38 8.14
CA LEU A 122 -17.38 14.22 7.25
C LEU A 122 -16.41 15.39 7.38
N LYS A 123 -16.93 16.60 7.59
CA LYS A 123 -16.11 17.79 7.84
C LYS A 123 -15.36 17.66 9.16
N ASP A 124 -16.05 17.27 10.24
CA ASP A 124 -15.43 17.17 11.58
C ASP A 124 -14.26 16.17 11.60
N VAL A 125 -14.42 15.02 10.94
CA VAL A 125 -13.36 14.00 10.88
C VAL A 125 -12.21 14.36 9.93
N ALA A 126 -12.42 15.32 9.03
CA ALA A 126 -11.42 15.87 8.12
C ALA A 126 -10.61 17.04 8.73
N GLU A 127 -11.03 17.58 9.88
CA GLU A 127 -10.31 18.67 10.54
C GLU A 127 -8.97 18.19 11.11
N GLU A 128 -7.95 19.06 11.00
CA GLU A 128 -6.60 18.80 11.54
C GLU A 128 -6.65 18.49 13.04
N SER A 129 -7.48 19.21 13.79
CA SER A 129 -7.67 19.01 15.23
C SER A 129 -8.22 17.63 15.60
N PHE A 130 -8.88 16.94 14.67
CA PHE A 130 -9.32 15.57 14.84
C PHE A 130 -8.21 14.59 14.42
N MET A 131 -7.61 14.82 13.25
CA MET A 131 -6.59 13.95 12.66
C MET A 131 -5.34 13.77 13.51
N ILE A 132 -4.86 14.84 14.17
CA ILE A 132 -3.66 14.81 15.03
C ILE A 132 -3.76 13.85 16.22
N LYS A 133 -4.98 13.43 16.57
CA LYS A 133 -5.26 12.54 17.71
C LYS A 133 -5.03 11.08 17.36
N PHE A 134 -4.94 10.75 16.07
CA PHE A 134 -4.50 9.45 15.61
C PHE A 134 -2.98 9.46 15.42
N GLY A 135 -2.37 8.33 15.73
CA GLY A 135 -0.95 8.11 15.55
C GLY A 135 -0.13 8.28 16.80
N ARG A 136 1.09 8.73 16.59
CA ARG A 136 2.03 9.06 17.65
C ARG A 136 1.56 10.28 18.44
N PRO A 137 1.79 10.31 19.77
CA PRO A 137 1.40 11.47 20.59
C PRO A 137 2.06 12.81 20.22
N LEU A 138 3.09 12.79 19.37
CA LEU A 138 3.86 13.96 18.95
C LEU A 138 2.97 15.12 18.46
N PHE A 139 1.95 14.85 17.65
CA PHE A 139 1.19 15.90 16.98
C PHE A 139 0.16 16.56 17.91
N TRP A 140 -0.68 15.77 18.59
CA TRP A 140 -1.69 16.33 19.48
C TRP A 140 -1.09 16.97 20.73
N THR A 141 -0.01 16.40 21.30
CA THR A 141 0.65 17.02 22.47
C THR A 141 1.31 18.35 22.11
N ARG A 142 1.86 18.48 20.89
CA ARG A 142 2.36 19.76 20.36
C ARG A 142 1.23 20.77 20.17
N TRP A 143 0.10 20.33 19.62
CA TRP A 143 -1.07 21.16 19.37
C TRP A 143 -1.69 21.72 20.65
N GLU A 144 -1.79 20.91 21.71
CA GLU A 144 -2.40 21.30 22.98
C GLU A 144 -1.39 21.97 23.94
N GLY A 145 -0.12 21.58 23.92
CA GLY A 145 0.91 22.05 24.86
C GLY A 145 1.63 23.34 24.50
N SER A 146 1.31 23.99 23.37
CA SER A 146 2.01 25.21 22.94
C SER A 146 1.52 26.47 23.66
N ALA A 147 2.44 27.30 24.17
CA ALA A 147 2.14 28.62 24.70
C ALA A 147 1.66 29.62 23.63
N ASN A 148 2.01 29.38 22.36
CA ASN A 148 1.53 30.14 21.21
C ASN A 148 0.67 29.22 20.35
N VAL A 149 -0.58 29.05 20.77
CA VAL A 149 -1.52 28.06 20.22
C VAL A 149 -1.79 28.33 18.73
N ASN A 150 -1.94 29.60 18.33
CA ASN A 150 -2.36 29.92 16.96
C ASN A 150 -1.28 29.60 15.91
N CYS A 151 0.00 29.94 16.17
CA CYS A 151 1.06 29.64 15.20
C CYS A 151 1.33 28.14 15.05
N VAL A 152 1.20 27.36 16.12
CA VAL A 152 1.38 25.90 16.06
C VAL A 152 0.23 25.22 15.32
N ARG A 153 -0.99 25.76 15.45
CA ARG A 153 -2.15 25.24 14.72
C ARG A 153 -2.03 25.47 13.23
N GLU A 154 -1.59 26.65 12.82
CA GLU A 154 -1.42 27.00 11.41
C GLU A 154 -0.26 26.24 10.74
N ASP A 155 0.73 25.80 11.51
CA ASP A 155 1.95 25.14 11.01
C ASP A 155 1.97 23.60 11.20
N ILE A 156 0.91 22.97 11.72
CA ILE A 156 1.00 21.54 12.10
C ILE A 156 1.26 20.61 10.91
N ILE A 157 0.68 20.90 9.75
CA ILE A 157 0.88 20.12 8.51
C ILE A 157 2.30 20.34 7.99
N SER A 158 2.80 21.58 8.02
CA SER A 158 4.17 21.93 7.62
C SER A 158 5.21 21.28 8.55
N PHE A 159 4.93 21.22 9.85
CA PHE A 159 5.73 20.48 10.82
C PHE A 159 5.72 18.97 10.54
N ALA A 160 4.55 18.39 10.27
CA ALA A 160 4.41 16.98 9.91
C ALA A 160 5.16 16.66 8.60
N HIS A 161 5.06 17.53 7.60
CA HIS A 161 5.79 17.45 6.34
C HIS A 161 7.30 17.49 6.56
N THR A 162 7.80 18.51 7.26
CA THR A 162 9.22 18.66 7.61
C THR A 162 9.77 17.41 8.30
N LYS A 163 9.01 16.83 9.24
CA LYS A 163 9.38 15.59 9.92
C LYS A 163 9.37 14.37 8.99
N LEU A 164 8.37 14.26 8.11
CA LEU A 164 8.26 13.14 7.19
C LEU A 164 9.39 13.12 6.16
N ILE A 165 9.74 14.27 5.59
CA ILE A 165 10.77 14.36 4.54
C ILE A 165 12.20 14.51 5.10
N GLY A 166 12.36 14.45 6.43
CA GLY A 166 13.65 14.56 7.10
C GLY A 166 14.34 15.90 6.88
N HIS A 167 13.58 16.98 6.63
CA HIS A 167 14.15 18.29 6.37
C HIS A 167 14.59 18.96 7.68
N GLY A 168 15.87 18.79 8.02
CA GLY A 168 16.54 19.55 9.08
C GLY A 168 17.34 20.73 8.52
N ASN A 169 17.62 21.72 9.38
CA ASN A 169 18.47 22.88 9.06
C ASN A 169 19.92 22.50 8.70
N THR A 170 20.36 21.28 9.03
CA THR A 170 21.71 20.77 8.77
C THR A 170 21.65 19.37 8.15
N LEU A 171 22.39 19.16 7.07
CA LEU A 171 22.64 17.83 6.53
C LEU A 171 23.62 17.09 7.45
N PRO A 172 23.37 15.82 7.82
CA PRO A 172 24.35 15.01 8.51
C PRO A 172 25.66 14.91 7.71
N PRO A 173 26.83 14.85 8.36
CA PRO A 173 28.10 14.63 7.67
C PRO A 173 28.06 13.37 6.79
N GLY A 174 28.30 13.52 5.48
CA GLY A 174 28.26 12.42 4.50
C GLY A 174 26.88 12.10 3.91
N ALA A 175 25.81 12.77 4.34
CA ALA A 175 24.49 12.63 3.73
C ALA A 175 24.39 13.48 2.45
N SER A 176 23.96 12.88 1.34
CA SER A 176 23.71 13.62 0.10
C SER A 176 22.31 14.26 0.11
N SER A 177 22.20 15.48 -0.44
CA SER A 177 20.90 16.15 -0.56
C SER A 177 19.93 15.37 -1.44
N GLU A 178 20.44 14.77 -2.51
CA GLU A 178 19.67 13.93 -3.45
C GLU A 178 19.11 12.68 -2.74
N GLU A 179 19.91 12.02 -1.91
CA GLU A 179 19.46 10.85 -1.15
C GLU A 179 18.39 11.22 -0.12
N ARG A 180 18.53 12.38 0.54
CA ARG A 180 17.50 12.88 1.46
C ARG A 180 16.20 13.19 0.72
N GLU A 181 16.28 13.82 -0.44
CA GLU A 181 15.09 14.11 -1.25
C GLU A 181 14.41 12.83 -1.74
N LEU A 182 15.19 11.86 -2.23
CA LEU A 182 14.68 10.53 -2.59
C LEU A 182 14.03 9.84 -1.38
N ASN A 183 14.66 9.87 -0.21
CA ASN A 183 14.12 9.29 1.00
C ASN A 183 12.83 9.98 1.47
N GLY A 184 12.75 11.30 1.37
CA GLY A 184 11.52 12.05 1.64
C GLY A 184 10.38 11.66 0.70
N LEU A 185 10.67 11.51 -0.59
CA LEU A 185 9.70 11.01 -1.56
C LEU A 185 9.28 9.56 -1.27
N LEU A 186 10.22 8.66 -1.00
CA LEU A 186 9.92 7.27 -0.62
C LEU A 186 9.10 7.19 0.67
N ALA A 187 9.33 8.10 1.62
CA ALA A 187 8.55 8.20 2.85
C ALA A 187 7.11 8.64 2.57
N ALA A 188 6.93 9.65 1.73
CA ALA A 188 5.60 10.12 1.31
C ALA A 188 4.83 9.02 0.55
N ILE A 189 5.47 8.36 -0.41
CA ILE A 189 4.91 7.22 -1.14
C ILE A 189 4.56 6.09 -0.17
N GLY A 190 5.49 5.70 0.70
CA GLY A 190 5.29 4.62 1.67
C GLY A 190 4.16 4.90 2.66
N THR A 191 3.97 6.16 3.04
CA THR A 191 2.86 6.60 3.90
C THR A 191 1.52 6.45 3.21
N ARG A 192 1.44 6.69 1.89
CA ARG A 192 0.17 6.71 1.17
C ARG A 192 -0.20 5.39 0.53
N VAL A 193 0.74 4.66 -0.08
CA VAL A 193 0.44 3.48 -0.91
C VAL A 193 1.04 2.16 -0.39
N LEU A 194 1.37 2.07 0.91
CA LEU A 194 2.05 0.95 1.58
C LEU A 194 3.17 0.33 0.74
N LEU A 195 4.27 1.09 0.65
CA LEU A 195 5.47 0.64 -0.05
C LEU A 195 6.25 -0.37 0.81
N GLU A 196 6.46 -1.57 0.25
CA GLU A 196 7.24 -2.64 0.86
C GLU A 196 8.62 -2.79 0.20
N PHE A 197 9.65 -2.97 1.03
CA PHE A 197 11.03 -3.13 0.59
C PHE A 197 11.41 -4.61 0.54
N ASP A 198 12.22 -4.98 -0.45
CA ASP A 198 12.82 -6.32 -0.55
C ASP A 198 13.92 -6.48 0.50
N THR A 199 13.55 -6.95 1.69
CA THR A 199 14.48 -7.16 2.81
C THR A 199 15.56 -8.21 2.55
N SER A 200 15.52 -8.96 1.43
CA SER A 200 16.60 -9.89 1.07
C SER A 200 17.89 -9.16 0.67
N ARG A 201 17.79 -7.90 0.23
CA ARG A 201 18.92 -7.11 -0.27
C ARG A 201 19.42 -6.12 0.78
N GLU A 202 20.74 -5.99 0.86
CA GLU A 202 21.39 -5.13 1.85
C GLU A 202 21.04 -3.65 1.67
N GLU A 203 21.01 -3.16 0.43
CA GLU A 203 20.64 -1.78 0.11
C GLU A 203 19.20 -1.45 0.55
N SER A 204 18.26 -2.38 0.38
CA SER A 204 16.87 -2.22 0.85
C SER A 204 16.80 -2.14 2.37
N ARG A 205 17.53 -3.02 3.08
CA ARG A 205 17.62 -2.97 4.56
C ARG A 205 18.22 -1.64 5.04
N LYS A 206 19.29 -1.18 4.38
CA LYS A 206 19.90 0.12 4.65
C LYS A 206 18.93 1.27 4.43
N ARG A 207 18.14 1.22 3.34
CA ARG A 207 17.09 2.20 3.03
C ARG A 207 16.03 2.25 4.11
N GLU A 208 15.50 1.11 4.53
CA GLU A 208 14.50 1.06 5.61
C GLU A 208 15.02 1.68 6.91
N MET A 209 16.26 1.37 7.29
CA MET A 209 16.86 1.93 8.49
C MET A 209 17.02 3.45 8.43
N GLN A 210 17.39 4.01 7.27
CA GLN A 210 17.45 5.47 7.08
C GLN A 210 16.06 6.15 7.13
N LEU A 211 15.03 5.45 6.65
CA LEU A 211 13.65 5.96 6.73
C LEU A 211 13.13 5.94 8.18
N VAL A 212 13.52 4.94 8.97
CA VAL A 212 13.23 4.90 10.42
C VAL A 212 13.97 6.02 11.15
N GLU A 213 15.22 6.27 10.79
CA GLU A 213 16.06 7.28 11.45
C GLU A 213 15.61 8.71 11.18
N GLY A 214 15.28 9.04 9.93
CA GLY A 214 15.06 10.44 9.53
C GLY A 214 13.67 10.78 9.00
N HIS A 215 12.82 9.78 8.70
CA HIS A 215 11.65 9.98 7.84
C HIS A 215 10.37 9.37 8.42
N MET A 216 10.25 9.41 9.75
CA MET A 216 9.03 9.04 10.49
C MET A 216 8.53 7.60 10.28
N ARG A 217 9.33 6.69 9.68
CA ARG A 217 8.98 5.27 9.59
C ARG A 217 9.09 4.61 10.96
N ILE A 218 8.20 3.65 11.26
CA ILE A 218 8.21 2.94 12.54
C ILE A 218 8.79 1.54 12.35
N ALA A 219 9.74 1.16 13.20
CA ALA A 219 10.16 -0.22 13.36
C ALA A 219 9.11 -0.98 14.19
N TYR A 220 8.37 -1.89 13.56
CA TYR A 220 7.35 -2.69 14.23
C TYR A 220 7.95 -3.85 15.01
N SER A 221 8.95 -4.51 14.42
CA SER A 221 9.61 -5.66 15.05
C SER A 221 11.05 -5.78 14.58
N ILE A 222 11.83 -6.54 15.34
CA ILE A 222 13.21 -6.88 15.00
C ILE A 222 13.25 -8.41 14.89
N THR A 223 13.94 -8.92 13.87
CA THR A 223 14.07 -10.36 13.65
C THR A 223 14.81 -11.03 14.81
N VAL A 224 14.57 -12.33 15.03
CA VAL A 224 15.15 -13.08 16.16
C VAL A 224 16.69 -13.06 16.13
N ASP A 225 17.26 -13.09 14.93
CA ASP A 225 18.70 -12.98 14.68
C ASP A 225 19.26 -11.56 14.85
N ARG A 226 18.41 -10.54 15.09
CA ARG A 226 18.77 -9.13 15.25
C ARG A 226 19.46 -8.50 14.03
N GLN A 227 19.28 -9.10 12.85
CA GLN A 227 19.91 -8.63 11.62
C GLN A 227 19.01 -7.70 10.80
N CYS A 228 17.68 -7.81 10.94
CA CYS A 228 16.72 -7.06 10.16
C CYS A 228 15.65 -6.41 11.04
N ILE A 229 15.09 -5.32 10.54
CA ILE A 229 13.89 -4.71 11.09
C ILE A 229 12.72 -5.00 10.17
N ARG A 230 11.52 -5.17 10.73
CA ARG A 230 10.27 -5.02 9.99
C ARG A 230 9.74 -3.64 10.32
N SER A 231 9.55 -2.82 9.31
CA SER A 231 9.18 -1.42 9.50
C SER A 231 8.11 -1.00 8.50
N GLY A 232 7.43 0.11 8.78
CA GLY A 232 6.37 0.60 7.93
C GLY A 232 5.87 1.97 8.36
N TYR A 233 4.90 2.47 7.61
CA TYR A 233 4.15 3.68 7.93
C TYR A 233 2.77 3.29 8.42
N PRO A 234 2.49 3.40 9.72
CA PRO A 234 1.17 3.13 10.26
C PRO A 234 0.19 4.24 9.87
N SER A 235 -1.10 3.98 10.06
CA SER A 235 -2.17 4.92 9.71
C SER A 235 -2.14 6.17 10.60
N GLU A 236 -1.52 7.24 10.09
CA GLU A 236 -1.42 8.56 10.73
C GLU A 236 -1.95 9.60 9.75
N PRO A 237 -3.23 10.01 9.87
CA PRO A 237 -3.88 10.87 8.87
C PRO A 237 -3.15 12.21 8.65
N ILE A 238 -2.54 12.77 9.70
CA ILE A 238 -1.75 14.00 9.58
C ILE A 238 -0.47 13.82 8.76
N LEU A 239 0.17 12.66 8.83
CA LEU A 239 1.31 12.33 7.98
C LEU A 239 0.87 12.01 6.56
N ALA A 240 -0.29 11.38 6.38
CA ALA A 240 -0.86 11.14 5.05
C ALA A 240 -1.22 12.45 4.33
N GLU A 241 -1.74 13.45 5.04
CA GLU A 241 -1.92 14.82 4.54
C GLU A 241 -0.61 15.43 4.06
N ALA A 242 0.41 15.40 4.91
CA ALA A 242 1.74 15.91 4.60
C ALA A 242 2.38 15.17 3.41
N ALA A 243 2.21 13.85 3.34
CA ALA A 243 2.68 13.02 2.23
C ALA A 243 2.00 13.38 0.92
N ALA A 244 0.72 13.73 0.94
CA ALA A 244 -0.01 14.17 -0.26
C ALA A 244 0.54 15.50 -0.77
N HIS A 245 0.88 16.45 0.11
CA HIS A 245 1.59 17.66 -0.29
C HIS A 245 2.95 17.37 -0.90
N GLU A 246 3.74 16.47 -0.31
CA GLU A 246 5.05 16.11 -0.86
C GLU A 246 4.91 15.50 -2.27
N MET A 247 4.02 14.52 -2.43
CA MET A 247 3.80 13.85 -3.72
C MET A 247 3.30 14.78 -4.83
N ASN A 248 2.57 15.85 -4.48
CA ASN A 248 2.03 16.83 -5.43
C ASN A 248 2.90 18.10 -5.58
N SER A 249 3.93 18.29 -4.76
CA SER A 249 4.80 19.48 -4.84
C SER A 249 6.00 19.30 -5.78
N LYS A 250 6.39 18.04 -6.05
CA LYS A 250 7.59 17.73 -6.83
C LYS A 250 7.30 17.72 -8.32
N THR A 251 8.29 18.18 -9.08
CA THR A 251 8.31 18.09 -10.55
C THR A 251 8.52 16.66 -11.03
N GLN A 252 9.12 15.80 -10.21
CA GLN A 252 9.34 14.40 -10.53
C GLN A 252 8.06 13.59 -10.37
N ARG A 253 7.69 12.85 -11.43
CA ARG A 253 6.58 11.90 -11.39
C ARG A 253 6.85 10.77 -10.42
N ILE A 254 5.87 10.47 -9.56
CA ILE A 254 5.95 9.40 -8.56
C ILE A 254 6.22 8.04 -9.20
N ILE A 255 5.60 7.75 -10.34
CA ILE A 255 5.82 6.48 -11.05
C ILE A 255 7.29 6.31 -11.48
N ASN A 256 8.00 7.39 -11.80
CA ASN A 256 9.42 7.33 -12.17
C ASN A 256 10.30 7.01 -10.96
N VAL A 257 9.93 7.51 -9.78
CA VAL A 257 10.59 7.15 -8.51
C VAL A 257 10.43 5.65 -8.24
N LEU A 258 9.22 5.12 -8.42
CA LEU A 258 8.94 3.70 -8.25
C LEU A 258 9.69 2.83 -9.27
N SER A 259 9.64 3.21 -10.55
CA SER A 259 10.38 2.52 -11.62
C SER A 259 11.87 2.43 -11.31
N ASN A 260 12.50 3.55 -10.92
CA ASN A 260 13.93 3.56 -10.59
C ASN A 260 14.23 2.73 -9.34
N SER A 261 13.34 2.74 -8.35
CA SER A 261 13.47 1.94 -7.13
C SER A 261 13.37 0.45 -7.42
N ILE A 262 12.55 0.04 -8.40
CA ILE A 262 12.46 -1.34 -8.88
C ILE A 262 13.73 -1.75 -9.64
N ASP A 263 14.27 -0.90 -10.52
CA ASP A 263 15.51 -1.19 -11.26
C ASP A 263 16.70 -1.39 -10.30
N ASN A 264 16.77 -0.56 -9.27
CA ASN A 264 17.76 -0.69 -8.21
C ASN A 264 17.48 -1.86 -7.25
N GLY A 265 16.32 -2.52 -7.42
CA GLY A 265 15.81 -3.64 -6.64
C GLY A 265 15.65 -3.32 -5.16
N LEU A 266 15.14 -2.12 -4.85
CA LEU A 266 14.73 -1.71 -3.51
C LEU A 266 13.36 -2.28 -3.14
N ILE A 267 12.46 -2.38 -4.11
CA ILE A 267 11.06 -2.79 -3.94
C ILE A 267 10.92 -4.24 -4.42
N ASP A 268 10.14 -5.03 -3.68
CA ASP A 268 9.84 -6.41 -4.04
C ASP A 268 9.12 -6.49 -5.40
N LYS A 269 9.33 -7.60 -6.10
CA LYS A 269 8.73 -7.89 -7.40
C LYS A 269 7.32 -8.46 -7.27
N ALA A 270 6.91 -8.90 -6.08
CA ALA A 270 5.56 -9.37 -5.79
C ALA A 270 4.57 -8.18 -5.70
N ASN A 271 3.34 -8.39 -6.16
CA ASN A 271 2.20 -7.46 -6.01
C ASN A 271 2.36 -6.06 -6.65
N ARG A 272 3.00 -6.00 -7.83
CA ARG A 272 3.20 -4.76 -8.60
C ARG A 272 1.89 -4.17 -9.09
N GLY A 273 0.93 -5.01 -9.49
CA GLY A 273 -0.40 -4.58 -9.90
C GLY A 273 -1.10 -3.80 -8.79
N GLU A 274 -1.14 -4.36 -7.59
CA GLU A 274 -1.82 -3.75 -6.43
C GLU A 274 -1.11 -2.47 -5.99
N LEU A 275 0.22 -2.40 -6.05
CA LEU A 275 0.96 -1.16 -5.81
C LEU A 275 0.59 -0.07 -6.83
N VAL A 276 0.54 -0.42 -8.11
CA VAL A 276 0.14 0.51 -9.18
C VAL A 276 -1.31 0.94 -9.04
N ALA A 277 -2.22 0.01 -8.71
CA ALA A 277 -3.62 0.31 -8.47
C ALA A 277 -3.79 1.34 -7.34
N ARG A 278 -3.11 1.14 -6.20
CA ARG A 278 -3.10 2.09 -5.08
C ARG A 278 -2.56 3.46 -5.47
N LEU A 279 -1.49 3.51 -6.28
CA LEU A 279 -0.97 4.77 -6.80
C LEU A 279 -1.98 5.51 -7.68
N ILE A 280 -2.60 4.82 -8.65
CA ILE A 280 -3.62 5.39 -9.54
C ILE A 280 -4.78 5.95 -8.72
N LEU A 281 -5.28 5.19 -7.74
CA LEU A 281 -6.39 5.60 -6.87
C LEU A 281 -6.00 6.83 -6.02
N ALA A 282 -4.81 6.83 -5.41
CA ALA A 282 -4.33 7.96 -4.62
C ALA A 282 -4.14 9.25 -5.45
N GLN A 283 -3.64 9.13 -6.69
CA GLN A 283 -3.49 10.26 -7.60
C GLN A 283 -4.84 10.76 -8.13
N ALA A 284 -5.79 9.86 -8.42
CA ALA A 284 -7.14 10.22 -8.82
C ALA A 284 -7.83 11.03 -7.72
N TYR A 285 -7.67 10.61 -6.47
CA TYR A 285 -8.21 11.33 -5.33
C TYR A 285 -7.59 12.73 -5.17
N ASP A 286 -6.26 12.85 -5.29
CA ASP A 286 -5.59 14.16 -5.24
C ASP A 286 -6.04 15.10 -6.36
N LYS A 287 -6.12 14.58 -7.59
CA LYS A 287 -6.62 15.34 -8.74
C LYS A 287 -8.08 15.78 -8.53
N ALA A 288 -8.91 14.93 -7.91
CA ALA A 288 -10.29 15.28 -7.57
C ALA A 288 -10.34 16.44 -6.56
N ILE A 289 -9.48 16.44 -5.53
CA ILE A 289 -9.35 17.55 -4.56
C ILE A 289 -8.93 18.83 -5.27
N GLN A 290 -7.89 18.76 -6.10
CA GLN A 290 -7.33 19.92 -6.79
C GLN A 290 -8.31 20.56 -7.77
N THR A 291 -9.19 19.75 -8.36
CA THR A 291 -10.23 20.19 -9.30
C THR A 291 -11.47 20.70 -8.58
N SER A 292 -11.83 20.10 -7.45
CA SER A 292 -13.07 20.41 -6.72
C SER A 292 -12.94 21.62 -5.79
N TYR A 293 -11.72 21.95 -5.35
CA TYR A 293 -11.48 22.99 -4.35
C TYR A 293 -10.38 23.96 -4.75
N PRO A 294 -10.50 25.26 -4.39
CA PRO A 294 -9.43 26.22 -4.57
C PRO A 294 -8.27 25.96 -3.61
N GLN A 295 -7.10 26.51 -3.94
CA GLN A 295 -5.93 26.51 -3.05
C GLN A 295 -6.19 27.37 -1.78
N PRO A 296 -5.53 27.04 -0.64
CA PRO A 296 -4.66 25.88 -0.42
C PRO A 296 -5.46 24.58 -0.33
N TRP A 297 -4.96 23.54 -1.01
CA TRP A 297 -5.61 22.23 -1.02
C TRP A 297 -5.43 21.53 0.33
N LYS A 298 -6.50 20.88 0.79
CA LYS A 298 -6.48 19.99 1.95
C LYS A 298 -6.86 18.59 1.47
N TYR A 299 -5.88 17.70 1.35
CA TYR A 299 -6.09 16.38 0.76
C TYR A 299 -6.96 15.49 1.66
N SER A 300 -7.03 15.78 2.96
CA SER A 300 -7.85 15.03 3.91
C SER A 300 -9.35 15.36 3.86
N ARG A 301 -9.76 16.35 3.05
CA ARG A 301 -11.18 16.61 2.76
C ARG A 301 -11.76 15.49 1.92
N GLY A 302 -13.04 15.18 2.08
CA GLY A 302 -13.74 14.29 1.16
C GLY A 302 -14.06 14.96 -0.17
N VAL A 303 -14.27 14.16 -1.21
CA VAL A 303 -14.78 14.56 -2.53
C VAL A 303 -16.04 13.77 -2.86
N THR A 304 -16.87 14.27 -3.78
CA THR A 304 -18.02 13.50 -4.26
C THR A 304 -17.56 12.27 -5.03
N VAL A 305 -18.36 11.20 -5.02
CA VAL A 305 -18.08 9.98 -5.82
C VAL A 305 -17.91 10.33 -7.30
N ALA A 306 -18.76 11.23 -7.82
CA ALA A 306 -18.67 11.70 -9.20
C ALA A 306 -17.33 12.40 -9.49
N ALA A 307 -16.87 13.32 -8.62
CA ALA A 307 -15.59 14.00 -8.80
C ALA A 307 -14.39 13.03 -8.77
N PHE A 308 -14.43 12.03 -7.88
CA PHE A 308 -13.41 10.99 -7.84
C PHE A 308 -13.38 10.16 -9.12
N LEU A 309 -14.54 9.68 -9.60
CA LEU A 309 -14.62 8.91 -10.84
C LEU A 309 -14.21 9.74 -12.06
N THR A 310 -14.55 11.02 -12.11
CA THR A 310 -14.09 11.95 -13.17
C THR A 310 -12.57 12.12 -13.18
N ALA A 311 -11.93 12.10 -12.01
CA ALA A 311 -10.47 12.14 -11.94
C ALA A 311 -9.82 10.80 -12.31
N LEU A 312 -10.43 9.68 -11.88
CA LEU A 312 -9.94 8.32 -12.10
C LEU A 312 -10.05 7.89 -13.56
N ILE A 313 -11.20 8.12 -14.18
CA ILE A 313 -11.56 7.63 -15.52
C ILE A 313 -11.17 8.67 -16.56
N SER A 314 -10.69 8.23 -17.74
CA SER A 314 -10.40 9.17 -18.82
C SER A 314 -11.67 9.90 -19.29
N GLU A 315 -11.50 11.14 -19.77
CA GLU A 315 -12.61 11.98 -20.25
C GLU A 315 -13.44 11.31 -21.35
N LYS A 316 -12.84 10.38 -22.09
CA LYS A 316 -13.51 9.61 -23.14
C LYS A 316 -14.64 8.71 -22.61
N TYR A 317 -14.49 8.17 -21.39
CA TYR A 317 -15.39 7.13 -20.86
C TYR A 317 -16.15 7.57 -19.60
N VAL A 318 -15.81 8.73 -19.02
CA VAL A 318 -16.39 9.18 -17.75
C VAL A 318 -17.92 9.31 -17.79
N GLU A 319 -18.48 9.86 -18.88
CA GLU A 319 -19.94 10.00 -18.99
C GLU A 319 -20.64 8.65 -19.11
N ASP A 320 -20.04 7.67 -19.79
CA ASP A 320 -20.59 6.31 -19.85
C ASP A 320 -20.60 5.65 -18.47
N VAL A 321 -19.54 5.88 -17.67
CA VAL A 321 -19.44 5.38 -16.29
C VAL A 321 -20.45 6.08 -15.38
N LEU A 322 -20.58 7.40 -15.45
CA LEU A 322 -21.51 8.15 -14.59
C LEU A 322 -22.99 7.86 -14.93
N ASN A 323 -23.29 7.50 -16.16
CA ASN A 323 -24.64 7.17 -16.61
C ASN A 323 -24.92 5.66 -16.63
N CYS A 324 -24.02 4.82 -16.13
CA CYS A 324 -24.26 3.38 -16.07
C CYS A 324 -25.41 3.06 -15.09
N ALA A 325 -26.23 2.08 -15.46
CA ALA A 325 -27.31 1.58 -14.63
C ALA A 325 -26.82 0.41 -13.75
N PRO A 326 -27.42 0.22 -12.57
CA PRO A 326 -27.14 -0.95 -11.75
C PRO A 326 -27.69 -2.21 -12.41
N ASP A 327 -27.32 -3.38 -11.89
CA ASP A 327 -27.78 -4.68 -12.40
C ASP A 327 -29.33 -4.83 -12.47
N ASP A 328 -30.07 -4.06 -11.64
CA ASP A 328 -31.55 -4.02 -11.64
C ASP A 328 -32.18 -2.95 -12.58
N GLY A 329 -31.34 -2.13 -13.22
CA GLY A 329 -31.70 -1.24 -14.34
C GLY A 329 -32.41 0.07 -14.01
N ARG A 330 -32.44 0.53 -12.74
CA ARG A 330 -33.37 1.61 -12.32
C ARG A 330 -32.81 3.04 -12.28
N ILE A 331 -31.64 3.26 -11.68
CA ILE A 331 -31.15 4.62 -11.36
C ILE A 331 -29.69 4.77 -11.81
N PRO A 332 -29.33 5.74 -12.67
CA PRO A 332 -27.95 5.94 -13.08
C PRO A 332 -27.00 6.20 -11.89
N LEU A 333 -25.74 5.78 -11.99
CA LEU A 333 -24.72 5.92 -10.93
C LEU A 333 -24.67 7.34 -10.38
N LYS A 334 -24.62 8.35 -11.27
CA LYS A 334 -24.59 9.77 -10.91
C LYS A 334 -25.76 10.19 -10.01
N GLU A 335 -26.94 9.63 -10.22
CA GLU A 335 -28.12 9.94 -9.41
C GLU A 335 -28.13 9.16 -8.10
N ALA A 336 -27.76 7.87 -8.13
CA ALA A 336 -27.68 7.03 -6.95
C ALA A 336 -26.64 7.53 -5.93
N PHE A 337 -25.53 8.09 -6.40
CA PHE A 337 -24.43 8.60 -5.58
C PHE A 337 -24.39 10.14 -5.50
N LYS A 338 -25.48 10.85 -5.84
CA LYS A 338 -25.50 12.33 -5.92
C LYS A 338 -25.04 13.06 -4.65
N ASN A 339 -25.30 12.48 -3.48
CA ASN A 339 -24.95 13.02 -2.16
C ASN A 339 -23.88 12.16 -1.46
N ALA A 340 -23.16 11.33 -2.22
CA ALA A 340 -22.19 10.40 -1.68
C ALA A 340 -20.77 10.94 -1.82
N TYR A 341 -19.94 10.63 -0.82
CA TYR A 341 -18.58 11.13 -0.71
C TYR A 341 -17.58 10.00 -0.46
N ILE A 342 -16.39 10.19 -1.01
CA ILE A 342 -15.21 9.37 -0.75
C ILE A 342 -14.25 10.20 0.09
N ARG A 343 -13.64 9.57 1.10
CA ARG A 343 -12.55 10.16 1.87
C ARG A 343 -11.49 9.11 2.19
N PHE A 344 -10.33 9.24 1.57
CA PHE A 344 -9.12 8.50 1.95
C PHE A 344 -7.88 9.26 1.53
N THR A 345 -6.82 9.20 2.33
CA THR A 345 -5.51 9.81 2.01
C THR A 345 -4.40 8.78 1.87
N HIS A 346 -4.62 7.58 2.41
CA HIS A 346 -3.64 6.50 2.43
C HIS A 346 -4.31 5.12 2.48
N PHE A 347 -3.53 4.09 2.19
CA PHE A 347 -3.94 2.69 2.29
C PHE A 347 -3.46 2.07 3.60
N VAL A 348 -4.24 1.10 4.12
CA VAL A 348 -3.86 0.25 5.25
C VAL A 348 -3.98 -1.23 4.89
N GLN A 349 -3.12 -2.07 5.45
CA GLN A 349 -3.19 -3.52 5.25
C GLN A 349 -4.27 -4.13 6.13
N ASN A 350 -5.17 -4.93 5.54
CA ASN A 350 -6.16 -5.69 6.29
C ASN A 350 -5.52 -6.89 7.00
N GLY A 351 -5.99 -7.21 8.20
CA GLY A 351 -5.56 -8.41 8.91
C GLY A 351 -6.18 -9.68 8.30
N LYS A 352 -5.46 -10.81 8.34
CA LYS A 352 -5.86 -12.09 7.72
C LYS A 352 -7.25 -12.60 8.09
N ASN A 353 -7.77 -12.26 9.27
CA ASN A 353 -9.07 -12.73 9.76
C ASN A 353 -10.08 -11.59 9.93
N ASN A 354 -9.80 -10.42 9.39
CA ASN A 354 -10.68 -9.27 9.52
C ASN A 354 -11.75 -9.29 8.44
N LYS A 355 -12.99 -9.02 8.85
CA LYS A 355 -14.08 -8.79 7.90
C LYS A 355 -13.87 -7.46 7.17
N LEU A 356 -14.23 -7.47 5.89
CA LEU A 356 -14.32 -6.28 5.07
C LEU A 356 -15.81 -5.94 4.94
N ASP A 357 -16.31 -5.09 5.83
CA ASP A 357 -17.73 -4.73 5.93
C ASP A 357 -17.94 -3.22 6.04
N THR A 358 -19.20 -2.79 6.15
CA THR A 358 -19.58 -1.37 6.28
C THR A 358 -19.11 -0.71 7.58
N ASP A 359 -18.84 -1.47 8.64
CA ASP A 359 -18.17 -0.96 9.85
C ASP A 359 -16.68 -0.65 9.57
N ALA A 360 -16.00 -1.53 8.83
CA ALA A 360 -14.65 -1.24 8.33
C ALA A 360 -14.66 -0.01 7.39
N ALA A 361 -15.69 0.15 6.56
CA ALA A 361 -15.86 1.34 5.72
C ALA A 361 -16.09 2.63 6.54
N LEU A 362 -16.88 2.56 7.63
CA LEU A 362 -17.04 3.67 8.57
C LEU A 362 -15.70 4.07 9.19
N ALA A 363 -14.95 3.09 9.71
CA ALA A 363 -13.61 3.33 10.24
C ALA A 363 -12.68 3.92 9.18
N GLY A 364 -12.80 3.45 7.94
CA GLY A 364 -12.15 3.99 6.75
C GLY A 364 -12.43 5.48 6.53
N ILE A 365 -13.70 5.87 6.44
CA ILE A 365 -14.11 7.28 6.29
C ILE A 365 -13.62 8.14 7.45
N VAL A 366 -13.75 7.66 8.69
CA VAL A 366 -13.38 8.44 9.90
C VAL A 366 -11.87 8.66 9.96
N ARG A 367 -11.07 7.62 9.70
CA ARG A 367 -9.61 7.71 9.75
C ARG A 367 -9.00 8.24 8.45
N GLY A 368 -9.76 8.26 7.35
CA GLY A 368 -9.28 8.68 6.03
C GLY A 368 -8.40 7.62 5.38
N MET A 369 -8.80 6.35 5.45
CA MET A 369 -8.03 5.21 4.91
C MET A 369 -8.86 4.36 3.95
N ALA A 370 -8.21 3.89 2.90
CA ALA A 370 -8.67 2.77 2.07
C ALA A 370 -7.96 1.48 2.52
N VAL A 371 -8.53 0.32 2.24
CA VAL A 371 -8.04 -0.97 2.76
C VAL A 371 -7.49 -1.82 1.63
N GLN A 372 -6.28 -2.33 1.78
CA GLN A 372 -5.67 -3.37 0.95
C GLN A 372 -5.88 -4.72 1.64
N VAL A 373 -6.39 -5.72 0.91
CA VAL A 373 -6.54 -7.09 1.36
C VAL A 373 -5.37 -7.93 0.84
N GLU A 374 -4.90 -8.90 1.63
CA GLU A 374 -3.81 -9.80 1.23
C GLU A 374 -4.30 -10.80 0.17
N HIS A 375 -3.48 -11.06 -0.85
CA HIS A 375 -3.81 -11.94 -1.97
C HIS A 375 -3.98 -13.39 -1.51
N ASN A 376 -4.91 -14.13 -2.15
CA ASN A 376 -5.22 -15.56 -2.05
C ASN A 376 -6.49 -16.00 -1.30
N GLU A 377 -7.26 -15.12 -0.66
CA GLU A 377 -8.47 -15.56 0.07
C GLU A 377 -9.76 -14.82 -0.32
N HIS A 378 -9.68 -13.68 -1.02
CA HIS A 378 -10.83 -12.84 -1.35
C HIS A 378 -10.80 -12.38 -2.80
N GLU A 379 -11.98 -12.21 -3.41
CA GLU A 379 -12.13 -11.62 -4.74
C GLU A 379 -11.92 -10.10 -4.74
N ILE A 380 -11.72 -9.52 -3.57
CA ILE A 380 -11.55 -8.08 -3.33
C ILE A 380 -10.11 -7.85 -2.87
N ASP A 381 -9.34 -7.10 -3.65
CA ASP A 381 -7.97 -6.71 -3.32
C ASP A 381 -7.94 -5.35 -2.60
N ILE A 382 -8.85 -4.43 -2.95
CA ILE A 382 -8.90 -3.09 -2.36
C ILE A 382 -10.36 -2.70 -2.06
N MET A 383 -10.58 -2.04 -0.92
CA MET A 383 -11.84 -1.35 -0.60
C MET A 383 -11.59 0.15 -0.39
N VAL A 384 -12.31 0.97 -1.16
CA VAL A 384 -12.37 2.42 -0.97
C VAL A 384 -13.73 2.75 -0.34
N PRO A 385 -13.76 3.34 0.86
CA PRO A 385 -15.02 3.55 1.56
C PRO A 385 -15.80 4.74 0.98
N ILE A 386 -17.13 4.63 0.98
CA ILE A 386 -18.08 5.67 0.57
C ILE A 386 -19.07 5.93 1.70
N THR A 387 -19.37 7.19 1.97
CA THR A 387 -20.51 7.60 2.79
C THR A 387 -21.61 8.18 1.91
N LEU A 388 -22.86 7.75 2.09
CA LEU A 388 -24.05 8.21 1.34
C LEU A 388 -24.64 9.53 1.89
N GLY A 389 -23.87 10.24 2.72
CA GLY A 389 -24.17 11.56 3.27
C GLY A 389 -23.02 12.09 4.13
N GLU A 390 -23.06 13.37 4.50
CA GLU A 390 -21.91 14.04 5.14
C GLU A 390 -22.11 14.44 6.62
N ASP A 391 -23.34 14.59 7.14
CA ASP A 391 -23.53 15.22 8.46
C ASP A 391 -23.41 14.28 9.67
N LYS A 392 -23.92 13.05 9.56
CA LYS A 392 -24.07 12.11 10.69
C LYS A 392 -23.51 10.76 10.31
N LEU A 393 -22.18 10.66 10.36
CA LEU A 393 -21.45 9.44 10.02
C LEU A 393 -21.86 8.30 10.95
N ARG A 394 -22.19 7.16 10.34
CA ARG A 394 -22.67 5.92 10.99
C ARG A 394 -22.64 4.79 9.98
N GLU A 395 -22.68 3.54 10.43
CA GLU A 395 -22.60 2.36 9.57
C GLU A 395 -23.71 2.36 8.50
N GLU A 396 -24.92 2.79 8.84
CA GLU A 396 -26.11 2.61 7.99
C GLU A 396 -26.06 3.46 6.70
N ILE A 397 -25.14 4.41 6.60
CA ILE A 397 -24.90 5.21 5.40
C ILE A 397 -23.58 4.86 4.71
N MET A 398 -22.90 3.81 5.14
CA MET A 398 -21.66 3.34 4.52
C MET A 398 -21.92 2.38 3.38
N THR A 399 -21.07 2.48 2.38
CA THR A 399 -20.92 1.56 1.25
C THR A 399 -19.46 1.64 0.78
N GLY A 400 -19.13 1.11 -0.39
CA GLY A 400 -17.77 1.18 -0.89
C GLY A 400 -17.62 0.93 -2.39
N ILE A 401 -16.40 1.17 -2.84
CA ILE A 401 -15.87 0.64 -4.09
C ILE A 401 -15.07 -0.62 -3.75
N LEU A 402 -15.51 -1.77 -4.24
CA LEU A 402 -14.81 -3.04 -4.10
C LEU A 402 -14.02 -3.29 -5.36
N ILE A 403 -12.70 -3.43 -5.22
CA ILE A 403 -11.78 -3.42 -6.36
C ILE A 403 -11.02 -4.74 -6.40
N GLN A 404 -11.00 -5.34 -7.59
CA GLN A 404 -10.13 -6.48 -7.90
C GLN A 404 -9.06 -6.02 -8.89
N VAL A 405 -7.80 -6.36 -8.59
CA VAL A 405 -6.65 -6.08 -9.43
C VAL A 405 -6.23 -7.36 -10.14
N LYS A 406 -6.20 -7.33 -11.47
CA LYS A 406 -5.79 -8.49 -12.28
C LYS A 406 -4.51 -8.23 -13.03
N ASP A 407 -3.52 -9.05 -12.71
CA ASP A 407 -2.17 -9.02 -13.29
C ASP A 407 -2.02 -9.94 -14.52
N LYS A 408 -3.06 -10.70 -14.87
CA LYS A 408 -3.07 -11.58 -16.05
C LYS A 408 -4.29 -11.30 -16.91
N ALA A 409 -4.11 -11.40 -18.23
CA ALA A 409 -5.17 -11.36 -19.22
C ALA A 409 -6.06 -12.61 -19.10
N ALA A 410 -6.97 -12.62 -18.12
CA ALA A 410 -8.04 -13.59 -18.02
C ALA A 410 -9.33 -12.98 -18.57
N ALA A 411 -9.97 -13.70 -19.50
CA ALA A 411 -11.23 -13.30 -20.13
C ALA A 411 -12.43 -13.27 -19.17
N ALA A 412 -12.30 -13.82 -17.96
CA ALA A 412 -13.38 -13.89 -17.00
C ALA A 412 -13.69 -12.50 -16.38
N VAL A 413 -14.86 -11.98 -16.72
CA VAL A 413 -15.59 -11.02 -15.90
C VAL A 413 -15.82 -11.72 -14.56
N VAL A 414 -15.16 -11.27 -13.51
CA VAL A 414 -15.46 -11.71 -12.15
C VAL A 414 -16.37 -10.64 -11.59
N THR A 415 -17.61 -11.02 -11.31
CA THR A 415 -18.58 -10.16 -10.64
C THR A 415 -18.32 -10.28 -9.14
N ILE A 416 -17.90 -9.19 -8.51
CA ILE A 416 -17.75 -9.15 -7.05
C ILE A 416 -19.15 -9.06 -6.44
N ASP A 417 -19.59 -10.11 -5.75
CA ASP A 417 -20.88 -10.15 -5.05
C ASP A 417 -20.72 -9.70 -3.58
N ALA A 418 -21.19 -8.49 -3.25
CA ALA A 418 -21.05 -7.93 -1.91
C ALA A 418 -21.80 -8.76 -0.83
N ASP A 419 -22.87 -9.48 -1.21
CA ASP A 419 -23.64 -10.31 -0.27
C ASP A 419 -22.87 -11.58 0.08
N GLU A 420 -22.14 -12.18 -0.88
CA GLU A 420 -21.27 -13.34 -0.64
C GLU A 420 -20.09 -13.00 0.26
N HIS A 421 -19.56 -11.77 0.17
CA HIS A 421 -18.50 -11.29 1.04
C HIS A 421 -19.00 -10.73 2.38
N HIS A 422 -20.32 -10.76 2.63
CA HIS A 422 -20.96 -10.21 3.82
C HIS A 422 -20.56 -8.75 4.10
N PHE A 423 -20.39 -7.96 3.03
CA PHE A 423 -19.99 -6.56 3.13
C PHE A 423 -21.06 -5.73 3.86
N PHE A 424 -22.33 -6.04 3.60
CA PHE A 424 -23.47 -5.45 4.31
C PHE A 424 -23.96 -6.37 5.44
N PRO A 425 -24.41 -5.81 6.58
CA PRO A 425 -25.11 -6.54 7.63
C PRO A 425 -26.29 -7.37 7.10
N ALA A 426 -26.40 -8.61 7.57
CA ALA A 426 -27.43 -9.56 7.13
C ALA A 426 -28.87 -9.11 7.43
N ASP A 427 -29.05 -8.21 8.41
CA ASP A 427 -30.34 -7.63 8.79
C ASP A 427 -30.63 -6.28 8.11
N CYS A 428 -29.79 -5.85 7.16
CA CYS A 428 -30.00 -4.64 6.40
C CYS A 428 -31.31 -4.72 5.61
N LYS A 429 -32.17 -3.70 5.77
CA LYS A 429 -33.47 -3.60 5.07
C LYS A 429 -33.50 -2.48 4.05
N VAL A 430 -32.52 -1.59 4.09
CA VAL A 430 -32.45 -0.40 3.24
C VAL A 430 -31.45 -0.68 2.13
N PRO A 431 -31.86 -0.61 0.85
CA PRO A 431 -30.95 -0.81 -0.26
C PRO A 431 -29.86 0.28 -0.25
N ARG A 432 -28.61 -0.17 -0.32
CA ARG A 432 -27.42 0.70 -0.38
C ARG A 432 -26.66 0.38 -1.67
N PRO A 433 -26.50 1.35 -2.60
CA PRO A 433 -25.76 1.09 -3.82
C PRO A 433 -24.26 0.95 -3.54
N TYR A 434 -23.55 0.13 -4.30
CA TYR A 434 -22.10 -0.04 -4.22
C TYR A 434 -21.48 -0.14 -5.62
N ILE A 435 -20.18 0.12 -5.71
CA ILE A 435 -19.44 0.10 -6.99
C ILE A 435 -18.47 -1.06 -6.95
N THR A 436 -18.33 -1.78 -8.07
CA THR A 436 -17.26 -2.76 -8.25
C THR A 436 -16.35 -2.31 -9.38
N ILE A 437 -15.03 -2.40 -9.18
CA ILE A 437 -14.05 -2.07 -10.21
C ILE A 437 -13.10 -3.24 -10.42
N VAL A 438 -13.03 -3.75 -11.64
CA VAL A 438 -11.97 -4.69 -12.03
C VAL A 438 -10.89 -3.91 -12.78
N MET A 439 -9.70 -3.78 -12.19
CA MET A 439 -8.54 -3.12 -12.79
C MET A 439 -7.64 -4.17 -13.46
N GLN A 440 -7.74 -4.29 -14.79
CA GLN A 440 -6.88 -5.19 -15.59
C GLN A 440 -5.67 -4.41 -16.11
N LEU A 441 -4.66 -4.27 -15.26
CA LEU A 441 -3.50 -3.40 -15.51
C LEU A 441 -2.48 -4.02 -16.48
N CYS A 442 -2.42 -5.34 -16.59
CA CYS A 442 -1.50 -6.05 -17.46
C CYS A 442 -2.12 -6.40 -18.81
N LEU A 443 -1.81 -5.61 -19.84
CA LEU A 443 -1.91 -6.05 -21.23
C LEU A 443 -0.54 -6.59 -21.65
N GLN A 444 -0.48 -7.86 -22.08
CA GLN A 444 0.68 -8.35 -22.82
C GLN A 444 0.76 -7.53 -24.12
N THR A 445 1.59 -6.50 -24.16
CA THR A 445 1.80 -5.71 -25.37
C THR A 445 2.37 -6.62 -26.46
N VAL A 446 1.89 -6.44 -27.69
CA VAL A 446 2.34 -7.16 -28.89
C VAL A 446 3.86 -7.08 -29.10
N ALA A 447 4.57 -6.14 -28.46
CA ALA A 447 6.03 -6.12 -28.40
C ALA A 447 6.62 -7.42 -27.82
N ASN A 448 5.98 -8.00 -26.80
CA ASN A 448 6.37 -9.29 -26.23
C ASN A 448 6.02 -10.47 -27.16
N VAL A 449 5.05 -10.31 -28.06
CA VAL A 449 4.64 -11.33 -29.05
C VAL A 449 5.45 -11.23 -30.35
N ARG A 450 5.85 -10.02 -30.77
CA ARG A 450 6.62 -9.77 -32.01
C ARG A 450 8.01 -10.40 -31.99
N GLN A 451 8.59 -10.64 -30.81
CA GLN A 451 9.86 -11.37 -30.70
C GLN A 451 9.76 -12.85 -31.10
N TYR A 452 8.56 -13.38 -31.35
CA TYR A 452 8.33 -14.80 -31.63
C TYR A 452 7.62 -15.11 -32.96
N ARG A 453 7.36 -14.15 -33.84
CA ARG A 453 6.85 -14.44 -35.20
C ARG A 453 7.94 -14.24 -36.25
N LEU A 454 8.17 -15.29 -37.05
CA LEU A 454 8.98 -15.23 -38.27
C LEU A 454 8.47 -14.09 -39.17
N PRO A 455 9.36 -13.37 -39.89
CA PRO A 455 8.97 -12.23 -40.69
C PRO A 455 8.14 -12.70 -41.88
N VAL A 456 6.87 -12.32 -41.92
CA VAL A 456 6.07 -12.28 -43.15
C VAL A 456 5.97 -10.82 -43.57
N SER A 457 6.14 -10.59 -44.88
CA SER A 457 6.23 -9.30 -45.56
C SER A 457 5.22 -8.24 -45.07
N PRO A 458 5.61 -6.95 -45.01
CA PRO A 458 4.71 -5.89 -44.58
C PRO A 458 3.68 -5.59 -45.67
N GLN A 459 2.43 -6.01 -45.44
CA GLN A 459 1.29 -5.32 -46.04
C GLN A 459 0.75 -4.32 -45.02
N GLU A 460 0.67 -3.07 -45.46
CA GLU A 460 0.11 -1.94 -44.74
C GLU A 460 -1.31 -2.28 -44.26
N LEU A 461 -1.46 -2.56 -42.96
CA LEU A 461 -2.75 -2.46 -42.29
C LEU A 461 -2.74 -1.19 -41.44
N SER A 462 -3.29 -0.13 -42.02
CA SER A 462 -3.91 0.94 -41.25
C SER A 462 -4.88 0.29 -40.26
N SER A 463 -4.65 0.49 -38.96
CA SER A 463 -5.52 -0.04 -37.92
C SER A 463 -6.48 1.06 -37.48
N PRO A 464 -7.77 0.99 -37.85
CA PRO A 464 -8.79 1.86 -37.28
C PRO A 464 -9.12 1.37 -35.87
N SER A 465 -9.09 2.28 -34.89
CA SER A 465 -9.65 2.07 -33.55
C SER A 465 -11.14 1.74 -33.71
N ARG A 466 -11.50 0.45 -33.67
CA ARG A 466 -12.89 0.03 -33.82
C ARG A 466 -13.57 0.00 -32.45
N VAL A 467 -14.52 0.91 -32.30
CA VAL A 467 -15.47 1.00 -31.19
C VAL A 467 -16.37 -0.24 -31.19
N MET A 468 -16.47 -0.94 -30.05
CA MET A 468 -17.62 -1.82 -29.78
C MET A 468 -18.31 -1.36 -28.51
N THR A 469 -19.21 -0.40 -28.68
CA THR A 469 -20.29 -0.11 -27.73
C THR A 469 -21.45 -1.04 -28.06
N LYS A 470 -21.49 -2.23 -27.45
CA LYS A 470 -22.75 -2.94 -27.31
C LYS A 470 -23.35 -2.52 -25.98
N GLN A 471 -24.26 -1.53 -26.01
CA GLN A 471 -25.35 -1.54 -25.03
C GLN A 471 -26.03 -2.90 -25.20
N SER A 472 -25.81 -3.82 -24.27
CA SER A 472 -26.61 -5.04 -24.21
C SER A 472 -28.02 -4.60 -23.83
N HIS A 473 -28.85 -4.29 -24.82
CA HIS A 473 -30.30 -4.22 -24.65
C HIS A 473 -30.84 -5.65 -24.59
N ARG A 474 -30.47 -6.39 -23.55
CA ARG A 474 -31.17 -7.60 -23.12
C ARG A 474 -31.18 -7.62 -21.60
N THR A 475 -32.37 -7.79 -21.06
CA THR A 475 -32.64 -7.95 -19.64
C THR A 475 -31.70 -9.00 -19.03
N PRO A 476 -30.81 -8.64 -18.07
CA PRO A 476 -30.04 -9.63 -17.37
C PRO A 476 -31.02 -10.40 -16.49
N ARG A 477 -31.14 -11.70 -16.74
CA ARG A 477 -31.84 -12.61 -15.83
C ARG A 477 -30.87 -12.97 -14.72
N SER A 478 -30.52 -12.01 -13.87
CA SER A 478 -29.88 -12.32 -12.59
C SER A 478 -30.88 -13.08 -11.73
N THR A 479 -30.57 -14.32 -11.41
CA THR A 479 -31.34 -15.18 -10.51
C THR A 479 -31.05 -14.90 -9.03
N LYS A 480 -30.35 -13.81 -8.68
CA LYS A 480 -30.17 -13.36 -7.30
C LYS A 480 -30.78 -11.97 -7.13
N ASN A 481 -31.90 -11.90 -6.40
CA ASN A 481 -32.42 -10.64 -5.87
C ASN A 481 -31.49 -10.15 -4.75
N SER A 482 -30.32 -9.59 -5.07
CA SER A 482 -29.54 -8.83 -4.09
C SER A 482 -30.34 -7.58 -3.70
N LEU A 483 -30.37 -7.26 -2.40
CA LEU A 483 -31.00 -6.04 -1.91
C LEU A 483 -30.24 -4.79 -2.37
N HIS A 484 -28.94 -4.92 -2.62
CA HIS A 484 -28.00 -3.82 -2.81
C HIS A 484 -27.69 -3.61 -4.30
N PRO A 485 -28.02 -2.45 -4.90
CA PRO A 485 -27.71 -2.20 -6.31
C PRO A 485 -26.20 -2.14 -6.57
N CYS A 486 -25.69 -3.00 -7.45
CA CYS A 486 -24.29 -3.04 -7.86
C CYS A 486 -24.08 -2.24 -9.15
N TYR A 487 -22.99 -1.46 -9.20
CA TYR A 487 -22.53 -0.74 -10.40
C TYR A 487 -21.17 -1.29 -10.84
N PRO A 488 -21.14 -2.28 -11.76
CA PRO A 488 -19.89 -2.89 -12.21
C PRO A 488 -19.17 -2.06 -13.28
N ILE A 489 -17.87 -1.85 -13.06
CA ILE A 489 -16.96 -1.15 -13.96
C ILE A 489 -15.74 -2.04 -14.23
N ASN A 490 -15.49 -2.39 -15.48
CA ASN A 490 -14.32 -3.16 -15.90
C ASN A 490 -13.38 -2.28 -16.71
N ILE A 491 -12.17 -2.06 -16.21
CA ILE A 491 -11.15 -1.22 -16.84
C ILE A 491 -10.04 -2.11 -17.37
N ARG A 492 -9.84 -2.08 -18.69
CA ARG A 492 -8.79 -2.83 -19.38
C ARG A 492 -7.70 -1.91 -19.91
N GLY A 493 -6.48 -2.12 -19.43
CA GLY A 493 -5.31 -1.34 -19.82
C GLY A 493 -4.76 -0.48 -18.68
N CYS A 494 -3.56 0.05 -18.88
CA CYS A 494 -2.87 0.92 -17.93
C CYS A 494 -2.25 2.10 -18.68
N SER A 495 -3.10 3.02 -19.16
CA SER A 495 -2.68 4.21 -19.90
C SER A 495 -3.63 5.39 -19.68
N GLY A 496 -3.23 6.57 -20.16
CA GLY A 496 -4.09 7.77 -20.21
C GLY A 496 -5.36 7.61 -21.04
N ALA A 497 -5.47 6.57 -21.88
CA ALA A 497 -6.67 6.30 -22.65
C ALA A 497 -7.84 5.81 -21.76
N VAL A 498 -7.55 5.16 -20.63
CA VAL A 498 -8.55 4.62 -19.70
C VAL A 498 -8.51 5.27 -18.33
N TYR A 499 -7.34 5.70 -17.85
CA TYR A 499 -7.19 6.40 -16.57
C TYR A 499 -6.84 7.87 -16.75
N GLY A 500 -7.58 8.77 -16.09
CA GLY A 500 -7.40 10.22 -16.20
C GLY A 500 -6.13 10.77 -15.53
N VAL A 501 -5.40 9.95 -14.78
CA VAL A 501 -4.18 10.33 -14.03
C VAL A 501 -2.89 9.73 -14.59
N ILE A 502 -2.97 8.85 -15.59
CA ILE A 502 -1.77 8.25 -16.18
C ILE A 502 -1.26 9.15 -17.30
N ASP A 503 -0.07 9.71 -17.09
CA ASP A 503 0.60 10.61 -18.03
C ASP A 503 1.89 10.02 -18.64
N ASP A 504 2.41 8.92 -18.09
CA ASP A 504 3.63 8.23 -18.53
C ASP A 504 3.41 6.72 -18.68
N LYS A 505 2.80 6.31 -19.79
CA LYS A 505 2.45 4.91 -20.06
C LYS A 505 3.65 3.97 -19.91
N ASP A 506 4.83 4.39 -20.35
CA ASP A 506 6.03 3.54 -20.38
C ASP A 506 6.58 3.29 -18.97
N ALA A 507 6.58 4.30 -18.09
CA ALA A 507 6.96 4.14 -16.71
C ALA A 507 6.02 3.17 -15.96
N TYR A 508 4.71 3.31 -16.17
CA TYR A 508 3.72 2.38 -15.61
C TYR A 508 3.91 0.96 -16.13
N ALA A 509 4.07 0.80 -17.45
CA ALA A 509 4.32 -0.51 -18.07
C ALA A 509 5.60 -1.17 -17.55
N LYS A 510 6.66 -0.38 -17.28
CA LYS A 510 7.92 -0.87 -16.72
C LYS A 510 7.77 -1.37 -15.29
N VAL A 511 7.03 -0.64 -14.45
CA VAL A 511 6.70 -1.08 -13.08
C VAL A 511 5.89 -2.37 -13.11
N LEU A 512 4.92 -2.49 -14.02
CA LEU A 512 4.05 -3.66 -14.17
C LEU A 512 4.71 -4.86 -14.85
N ALA A 513 5.75 -4.66 -15.67
CA ALA A 513 6.36 -5.72 -16.45
C ALA A 513 6.78 -6.89 -15.55
N SER A 514 6.33 -8.11 -15.86
CA SER A 514 6.89 -9.30 -15.21
C SER A 514 8.38 -9.35 -15.51
N HIS A 515 9.19 -9.69 -14.50
CA HIS A 515 10.63 -9.89 -14.69
C HIS A 515 10.91 -11.36 -14.44
N ASN A 516 10.33 -12.25 -15.24
CA ASN A 516 10.65 -13.66 -15.11
C ASN A 516 12.05 -13.94 -15.71
N ILE A 517 12.69 -15.03 -15.25
CA ILE A 517 14.05 -15.40 -15.65
C ILE A 517 14.16 -15.60 -17.18
N ILE A 518 13.05 -15.97 -17.82
CA ILE A 518 12.97 -16.25 -19.24
C ILE A 518 12.98 -14.94 -20.06
N GLU A 519 12.19 -13.95 -19.67
CA GLU A 519 12.06 -12.64 -20.34
C GLU A 519 13.37 -11.83 -20.30
N ASN A 520 14.16 -11.97 -19.24
CA ASN A 520 15.45 -11.28 -19.08
C ASN A 520 16.66 -12.11 -19.52
N HIS A 521 16.46 -13.26 -20.17
CA HIS A 521 17.57 -14.08 -20.59
C HIS A 521 18.33 -13.41 -21.75
N LEU A 522 19.49 -12.83 -21.44
CA LEU A 522 20.40 -12.15 -22.38
C LEU A 522 20.60 -12.92 -23.70
N ARG A 523 20.65 -14.24 -23.63
CA ARG A 523 20.70 -15.12 -24.80
C ARG A 523 19.29 -15.42 -25.29
N ASN A 524 18.53 -14.41 -25.70
CA ASN A 524 17.10 -14.52 -26.02
C ASN A 524 16.74 -15.29 -27.31
N ALA A 525 17.72 -15.82 -28.06
CA ALA A 525 17.42 -16.63 -29.24
C ALA A 525 16.57 -17.86 -28.87
N PRO A 526 15.58 -18.28 -29.69
CA PRO A 526 14.61 -19.33 -29.35
C PRO A 526 15.23 -20.64 -28.84
N ARG A 527 16.37 -21.05 -29.42
CA ARG A 527 17.12 -22.25 -29.00
C ARG A 527 17.62 -22.19 -27.55
N ASN A 528 18.04 -21.00 -27.10
CA ASN A 528 18.58 -20.78 -25.77
C ASN A 528 17.44 -20.65 -24.76
N ILE A 529 16.34 -20.01 -25.14
CA ILE A 529 15.11 -19.97 -24.33
C ILE A 529 14.55 -21.38 -24.12
N ALA A 530 14.49 -22.19 -25.17
CA ALA A 530 14.06 -23.60 -25.05
C ALA A 530 15.04 -24.44 -24.22
N ALA A 531 16.34 -24.15 -24.26
CA ALA A 531 17.32 -24.80 -23.37
C ALA A 531 17.13 -24.35 -21.91
N LEU A 532 16.88 -23.07 -21.67
CA LEU A 532 16.58 -22.52 -20.36
C LEU A 532 15.29 -23.11 -19.78
N GLN A 533 14.22 -23.21 -20.58
CA GLN A 533 12.97 -23.87 -20.17
C GLN A 533 13.18 -25.34 -19.81
N ARG A 534 14.06 -26.07 -20.51
CA ARG A 534 14.43 -27.47 -20.16
C ARG A 534 15.14 -27.60 -18.82
N MET A 535 15.83 -26.55 -18.36
CA MET A 535 16.37 -26.47 -17.00
C MET A 535 15.28 -26.28 -15.93
N LYS A 536 14.04 -25.97 -16.34
CA LYS A 536 12.87 -25.72 -15.49
C LYS A 536 13.08 -24.69 -14.37
N PRO A 537 13.61 -23.48 -14.66
CA PRO A 537 13.63 -22.39 -13.68
C PRO A 537 12.22 -21.92 -13.31
N VAL A 538 11.25 -22.12 -14.22
CA VAL A 538 9.80 -21.98 -14.03
C VAL A 538 9.15 -23.21 -14.64
N TRP A 539 8.09 -23.72 -14.01
CA TRP A 539 7.40 -24.92 -14.45
C TRP A 539 6.17 -24.57 -15.28
N ASP A 540 6.28 -24.68 -16.61
CA ASP A 540 5.21 -24.35 -17.56
C ASP A 540 4.73 -25.60 -18.29
N ARG A 541 3.43 -25.70 -18.60
CA ARG A 541 2.85 -26.79 -19.42
C ARG A 541 3.26 -26.67 -20.89
N ASN A 542 4.50 -27.04 -21.18
CA ASN A 542 5.06 -27.05 -22.53
C ASN A 542 6.00 -28.26 -22.71
N LYS A 543 6.32 -28.54 -23.98
CA LYS A 543 7.22 -29.63 -24.36
C LYS A 543 8.60 -29.50 -23.70
N GLN A 544 9.10 -28.30 -23.46
CA GLN A 544 10.43 -28.08 -22.89
C GLN A 544 10.50 -28.49 -21.41
N CYS A 545 9.47 -28.23 -20.61
CA CYS A 545 9.43 -28.63 -19.20
C CYS A 545 9.03 -30.11 -19.02
N PHE A 546 8.22 -30.64 -19.94
CA PHE A 546 7.60 -31.96 -19.86
C PHE A 546 8.08 -32.95 -20.95
N GLU A 547 9.27 -32.73 -21.54
CA GLU A 547 9.83 -33.63 -22.57
C GLU A 547 10.01 -35.09 -22.10
N TRP A 548 10.06 -35.30 -20.79
CA TRP A 548 10.31 -36.58 -20.13
C TRP A 548 9.04 -37.41 -19.85
N ILE A 549 7.84 -36.87 -20.13
CA ILE A 549 6.57 -37.57 -19.89
C ILE A 549 5.61 -37.41 -21.06
N GLU A 550 5.09 -38.52 -21.58
CA GLU A 550 4.11 -38.56 -22.68
C GLU A 550 2.67 -38.28 -22.20
N VAL A 551 2.48 -37.20 -21.46
CA VAL A 551 1.14 -36.72 -21.06
C VAL A 551 0.81 -35.47 -21.88
N ARG A 552 -0.06 -35.63 -22.88
CA ARG A 552 -0.43 -34.57 -23.84
C ARG A 552 -0.94 -33.29 -23.17
N ALA A 553 -1.67 -33.41 -22.06
CA ALA A 553 -2.17 -32.28 -21.27
C ALA A 553 -1.05 -31.43 -20.62
N LEU A 554 0.13 -32.01 -20.42
CA LEU A 554 1.30 -31.32 -19.86
C LEU A 554 2.26 -30.82 -20.94
N GLN A 555 2.24 -31.44 -22.12
CA GLN A 555 3.04 -31.05 -23.29
C GLN A 555 2.41 -29.88 -24.09
N GLY A 556 1.22 -29.43 -23.71
CA GLY A 556 0.50 -28.32 -24.34
C GLY A 556 -0.27 -28.69 -25.61
N GLU A 557 -0.56 -29.98 -25.86
CA GLU A 557 -1.10 -30.48 -27.14
C GLU A 557 -2.54 -31.01 -27.12
N GLN A 558 -3.31 -30.91 -26.02
CA GLN A 558 -4.75 -31.23 -26.04
C GLN A 558 -5.59 -30.35 -25.10
N ALA A 559 -6.21 -29.32 -25.69
CA ALA A 559 -7.65 -29.04 -25.70
C ALA A 559 -7.85 -27.87 -26.68
N GLY A 560 -8.99 -27.82 -27.38
CA GLY A 560 -9.43 -26.64 -28.11
C GLY A 560 -9.82 -25.49 -27.16
N ASP A 561 -8.95 -25.19 -26.21
CA ASP A 561 -9.03 -23.99 -25.41
C ASP A 561 -8.39 -22.89 -26.26
N GLY A 562 -9.20 -21.93 -26.64
CA GLY A 562 -8.81 -20.74 -27.39
C GLY A 562 -7.84 -19.84 -26.64
N TYR A 563 -6.71 -20.37 -26.17
CA TYR A 563 -5.49 -19.61 -25.91
C TYR A 563 -4.75 -19.35 -27.24
N GLY A 564 -5.51 -18.98 -28.27
CA GLY A 564 -4.97 -17.93 -29.12
C GLY A 564 -4.72 -16.77 -28.17
N VAL A 565 -3.47 -16.35 -28.01
CA VAL A 565 -3.18 -14.98 -27.59
C VAL A 565 -3.82 -14.13 -28.69
N VAL A 566 -5.11 -13.84 -28.54
CA VAL A 566 -5.78 -12.79 -29.27
C VAL A 566 -4.96 -11.56 -28.89
N PRO A 567 -4.34 -10.86 -29.84
CA PRO A 567 -3.81 -9.54 -29.57
C PRO A 567 -5.02 -8.70 -29.18
N MET A 568 -5.30 -8.61 -27.87
CA MET A 568 -6.28 -7.69 -27.32
C MET A 568 -5.58 -6.34 -27.26
N ASP A 569 -5.44 -5.73 -28.42
CA ASP A 569 -4.87 -4.38 -28.60
C ASP A 569 -5.84 -3.27 -28.15
N ASN A 570 -6.97 -3.62 -27.55
CA ASN A 570 -8.03 -2.69 -27.21
C ASN A 570 -8.06 -2.44 -25.69
N GLU A 571 -7.38 -1.37 -25.28
CA GLU A 571 -7.67 -0.69 -24.02
C GLU A 571 -9.13 -0.17 -24.06
N GLY A 572 -9.85 -0.26 -22.95
CA GLY A 572 -11.25 0.15 -22.91
C GLY A 572 -11.88 0.00 -21.54
N ILE A 573 -13.06 0.62 -21.39
CA ILE A 573 -13.88 0.55 -20.18
C ILE A 573 -15.23 -0.05 -20.55
N PHE A 574 -15.69 -1.00 -19.75
CA PHE A 574 -16.95 -1.71 -19.92
C PHE A 574 -17.79 -1.52 -18.66
N VAL A 575 -19.08 -1.25 -18.83
CA VAL A 575 -20.05 -1.04 -17.74
C VAL A 575 -21.19 -2.05 -17.88
N GLY A 576 -21.65 -2.62 -16.75
CA GLY A 576 -22.67 -3.69 -16.72
C GLY A 576 -22.10 -5.12 -16.76
N GLU A 577 -22.95 -6.13 -16.48
CA GLU A 577 -22.58 -7.55 -16.66
C GLU A 577 -22.37 -7.88 -18.14
N GLY A 578 -21.16 -8.32 -18.51
CA GLY A 578 -20.85 -8.81 -19.85
C GLY A 578 -21.01 -10.33 -19.93
N ASP A 579 -21.89 -10.82 -20.80
CA ASP A 579 -22.01 -12.25 -21.12
C ASP A 579 -20.70 -12.79 -21.73
N ALA A 580 -20.30 -13.98 -21.27
CA ALA A 580 -19.10 -14.69 -21.72
C ALA A 580 -19.22 -15.42 -23.07
N ASP A 581 -20.37 -15.34 -23.76
CA ASP A 581 -20.71 -16.29 -24.84
C ASP A 581 -20.72 -15.73 -26.28
N ASP A 582 -20.29 -14.50 -26.55
CA ASP A 582 -20.38 -13.92 -27.90
C ASP A 582 -19.10 -14.13 -28.77
N ILE A 583 -18.59 -15.38 -28.82
CA ILE A 583 -17.68 -15.85 -29.89
C ILE A 583 -18.45 -16.84 -30.78
N SER A 584 -19.47 -16.35 -31.50
CA SER A 584 -20.08 -17.13 -32.56
C SER A 584 -19.18 -17.14 -33.80
N ASN A 585 -18.59 -18.29 -34.11
CA ASN A 585 -17.89 -18.57 -35.37
C ASN A 585 -18.78 -18.20 -36.58
N PRO A 586 -18.30 -17.44 -37.57
CA PRO A 586 -18.97 -17.40 -38.87
C PRO A 586 -18.66 -18.71 -39.59
N VAL A 587 -19.62 -19.64 -39.54
CA VAL A 587 -19.74 -20.67 -40.57
C VAL A 587 -20.20 -19.96 -41.85
N GLY A 588 -19.34 -19.94 -42.85
CA GLY A 588 -19.65 -19.48 -44.20
C GLY A 588 -19.23 -20.55 -45.19
N ASP A 589 -20.23 -21.19 -45.79
CA ASP A 589 -20.15 -22.19 -46.85
C ASP A 589 -19.45 -21.67 -48.12
N LEU A 590 -18.78 -22.62 -48.79
CA LEU A 590 -18.22 -22.64 -50.16
C LEU A 590 -16.92 -21.86 -50.45
#